data_AF-A0A517WH43-F1
#
_entry.id   AF-A0A517WH43-F1
#
_cell.length_a   1.000
_cell.length_b   1.000
_cell.length_c   1.000
_cell.angle_alpha   90.00
_cell.angle_beta   90.00
_cell.angle_gamma   90.00
#
_symmetry.space_group_name_H-M   'P 1'
#
loop_
_entity.id
_entity.type
_entity.pdbx_description
1 polymer ?
#
loop_
_entity_poly.entity_id
_entity_poly.type
_entity_poly.pdbx_seq_one_letter_code
_entity_poly.pdbx_strand_id
1 'polypeptide(L)'
;MLYYGEQPLRSHFRPAETEPAPHIQGKQKGDKMNWYLTVLKKYAEFSGRARRKEYWMFVLMNFLVSILISIVGAVIGDTDGLIAVSLSGVYALFIFIPSLAVTVRRLHDTNKSGWWILITFVPLIGGLVLLIFMIMDSDPNTNAYGANPKTAPEPV
;
A
#
# COMPACT_ATOMS: atom_id res chain seq x y z
N MET A 1 37.10 16.21 64.20
CA MET A 1 37.17 15.24 63.09
C MET A 1 35.93 15.48 62.24
N LEU A 2 36.16 16.08 61.06
CA LEU A 2 35.29 16.34 59.90
C LEU A 2 34.08 17.29 60.03
N TYR A 3 34.24 18.42 59.34
CA TYR A 3 33.34 19.54 59.12
C TYR A 3 32.28 19.21 58.05
N TYR A 4 31.05 19.68 58.27
CA TYR A 4 30.01 19.77 57.24
C TYR A 4 30.41 20.84 56.21
N GLY A 5 30.52 20.45 54.94
CA GLY A 5 30.80 21.35 53.83
C GLY A 5 29.54 22.01 53.30
N GLU A 6 29.43 23.32 53.50
CA GLU A 6 28.44 24.20 52.86
C GLU A 6 28.74 24.27 51.34
N GLN A 7 27.79 23.88 50.49
CA GLN A 7 27.90 24.12 49.04
C GLN A 7 27.34 25.51 48.70
N PRO A 8 28.07 26.38 47.98
CA PRO A 8 27.54 27.69 47.60
C PRO A 8 26.51 27.55 46.47
N LEU A 9 25.34 28.16 46.69
CA LEU A 9 24.28 28.37 45.71
C LEU A 9 24.80 29.18 44.50
N ARG A 10 25.21 28.46 43.46
CA ARG A 10 25.64 29.04 42.19
C ARG A 10 24.38 29.41 41.40
N SER A 11 23.95 30.66 41.49
CA SER A 11 22.86 31.23 40.68
C SER A 11 23.25 31.22 39.20
N HIS A 12 22.89 30.15 38.50
CA HIS A 12 23.00 30.08 37.05
C HIS A 12 21.83 30.86 36.46
N PHE A 13 21.99 32.18 36.37
CA PHE A 13 21.10 33.03 35.58
C PHE A 13 21.32 32.66 34.11
N ARG A 14 20.47 31.78 33.58
CA ARG A 14 20.41 31.45 32.15
C ARG A 14 19.69 32.60 31.46
N PRO A 15 20.33 33.39 30.58
CA PRO A 15 19.60 34.35 29.77
C PRO A 15 18.58 33.58 28.92
N ALA A 16 17.38 34.14 28.78
CA ALA A 16 16.32 33.57 27.96
C ALA A 16 16.81 33.48 26.51
N GLU A 17 17.32 32.32 26.11
CA GLU A 17 17.39 31.94 24.70
C GLU A 17 15.97 32.08 24.17
N THR A 18 15.78 33.01 23.24
CA THR A 18 14.55 33.15 22.49
C THR A 18 14.31 31.81 21.81
N GLU A 19 13.39 31.03 22.36
CA GLU A 19 12.92 29.78 21.78
C GLU A 19 12.52 30.09 20.33
N PRO A 20 13.18 29.50 19.31
CA PRO A 20 12.81 29.79 17.94
C PRO A 20 11.35 29.38 17.75
N ALA A 21 10.55 30.32 17.23
CA ALA A 21 9.12 30.14 17.05
C ALA A 21 8.81 28.77 16.43
N PRO A 22 7.73 28.09 16.86
CA PRO A 22 7.35 26.80 16.31
C PRO A 22 7.23 26.94 14.80
N HIS A 23 8.03 26.16 14.08
CA HIS A 23 7.96 26.03 12.65
C HIS A 23 6.57 25.47 12.33
N ILE A 24 5.69 26.37 11.89
CA ILE A 24 4.38 26.04 11.33
C ILE A 24 4.67 25.10 10.16
N GLN A 25 4.59 23.79 10.39
CA GLN A 25 4.67 22.80 9.32
C GLN A 25 3.52 23.13 8.37
N GLY A 26 3.87 23.72 7.22
CA GLY A 26 2.93 23.97 6.15
C GLY A 26 2.20 22.67 5.89
N LYS A 27 0.86 22.71 5.98
CA LYS A 27 -0.01 21.59 5.61
C LYS A 27 0.47 21.08 4.25
N GLN A 28 1.15 19.94 4.25
CA GLN A 28 1.49 19.19 3.05
C GLN A 28 0.17 18.98 2.33
N LYS A 29 0.01 19.73 1.24
CA LYS A 29 -1.12 19.67 0.33
C LYS A 29 -1.14 18.22 -0.13
N GLY A 30 -2.06 17.44 0.45
CA GLY A 30 -2.16 16.02 0.17
C GLY A 30 -2.25 15.82 -1.34
N ASP A 31 -1.12 15.43 -1.92
CA ASP A 31 -1.11 14.87 -3.26
C ASP A 31 -2.09 13.72 -3.19
N LYS A 32 -3.18 13.85 -3.94
CA LYS A 32 -4.21 12.83 -4.06
C LYS A 32 -3.51 11.60 -4.64
N MET A 33 -2.99 10.76 -3.75
CA MET A 33 -2.25 9.53 -4.06
C MET A 33 -3.03 8.74 -5.08
N ASN A 34 -2.56 8.75 -6.33
CA ASN A 34 -3.13 7.96 -7.39
C ASN A 34 -2.65 6.52 -7.19
N TRP A 35 -3.31 5.80 -6.28
CA TRP A 35 -2.97 4.43 -5.87
C TRP A 35 -2.81 3.48 -7.07
N TYR A 36 -3.58 3.72 -8.12
CA TYR A 36 -3.49 2.97 -9.38
C TYR A 36 -2.14 3.19 -10.08
N LEU A 37 -1.72 4.45 -10.23
CA LEU A 37 -0.41 4.77 -10.81
C LEU A 37 0.74 4.27 -9.96
N THR A 38 0.59 4.21 -8.64
CA THR A 38 1.63 3.64 -7.76
C THR A 38 1.88 2.16 -8.08
N VAL A 39 0.83 1.36 -8.27
CA VAL A 39 0.97 -0.06 -8.62
C VAL A 39 1.58 -0.23 -10.01
N LEU A 40 1.20 0.61 -10.99
CA LEU A 40 1.79 0.59 -12.32
C LEU A 40 3.25 1.08 -12.35
N LYS A 41 3.64 2.03 -11.48
CA LYS A 41 5.05 2.41 -11.32
C LYS A 41 5.88 1.31 -10.67
N LYS A 42 5.27 0.59 -9.72
CA LYS A 42 5.82 -0.59 -9.05
C LYS A 42 5.46 -1.90 -9.77
N TYR A 43 5.34 -1.86 -11.09
CA TYR A 43 4.73 -2.96 -11.86
C TYR A 43 5.39 -4.32 -11.65
N ALA A 44 6.69 -4.35 -11.34
CA ALA A 44 7.46 -5.57 -11.10
C ALA A 44 8.14 -5.58 -9.70
N GLU A 45 7.70 -4.74 -8.77
CA GLU A 45 8.23 -4.74 -7.40
C GLU A 45 7.43 -5.71 -6.52
N PHE A 46 8.01 -6.87 -6.25
CA PHE A 46 7.43 -7.90 -5.37
C PHE A 46 7.83 -7.72 -3.89
N SER A 47 8.78 -6.83 -3.61
CA SER A 47 9.27 -6.53 -2.26
C SER A 47 8.39 -5.52 -1.53
N GLY A 48 8.43 -5.57 -0.19
CA GLY A 48 7.69 -4.64 0.66
C GLY A 48 6.24 -5.04 0.91
N ARG A 49 5.45 -4.07 1.36
CA ARG A 49 4.08 -4.24 1.86
C ARG A 49 3.10 -3.34 1.10
N ALA A 50 1.94 -3.87 0.73
CA ALA A 50 0.86 -3.11 0.11
C ALA A 50 -0.31 -2.93 1.10
N ARG A 51 -0.78 -1.69 1.26
CA ARG A 51 -1.93 -1.38 2.13
C ARG A 51 -3.23 -1.93 1.52
N ARG A 52 -4.23 -2.22 2.36
CA ARG A 52 -5.60 -2.58 1.91
C ARG A 52 -6.13 -1.62 0.85
N LYS A 53 -5.98 -0.30 1.06
CA LYS A 53 -6.46 0.72 0.13
C LYS A 53 -5.77 0.63 -1.23
N GLU A 54 -4.46 0.36 -1.27
CA GLU A 54 -3.72 0.20 -2.52
C GLU A 54 -4.23 -1.01 -3.32
N TYR A 55 -4.39 -2.16 -2.65
CA TYR A 55 -4.91 -3.39 -3.26
C TYR A 55 -6.35 -3.20 -3.77
N TRP A 56 -7.27 -2.75 -2.91
CA TRP A 56 -8.69 -2.63 -3.25
C TRP A 56 -8.97 -1.53 -4.28
N MET A 57 -8.20 -0.43 -4.29
CA MET A 57 -8.31 0.58 -5.35
C MET A 57 -7.79 0.05 -6.68
N PHE A 58 -6.73 -0.76 -6.68
CA PHE A 58 -6.26 -1.43 -7.90
C PHE A 58 -7.32 -2.40 -8.43
N VAL A 59 -7.89 -3.26 -7.57
CA VAL A 59 -8.99 -4.17 -7.95
C VAL A 59 -10.19 -3.40 -8.50
N LEU A 60 -10.61 -2.33 -7.83
CA LEU A 60 -11.72 -1.48 -8.27
C LEU A 60 -11.46 -0.87 -9.65
N MET A 61 -10.24 -0.36 -9.90
CA MET A 61 -9.92 0.22 -11.22
C MET A 61 -9.94 -0.83 -12.33
N ASN A 62 -9.39 -2.02 -12.09
CA ASN A 62 -9.47 -3.12 -13.06
C ASN A 62 -10.93 -3.49 -13.35
N PHE A 63 -11.77 -3.57 -12.31
CA PHE A 63 -13.21 -3.83 -12.46
C PHE A 63 -13.90 -2.76 -13.32
N LEU A 64 -13.61 -1.48 -13.10
CA LEU A 64 -14.14 -0.39 -13.92
C LEU A 64 -13.67 -0.45 -15.38
N VAL A 65 -12.40 -0.81 -15.63
CA VAL A 65 -11.89 -1.00 -16.99
C VAL A 65 -12.59 -2.18 -17.67
N SER A 66 -12.84 -3.29 -16.98
CA SER A 66 -13.60 -4.43 -17.52
C SER A 66 -15.03 -4.05 -17.90
N ILE A 67 -15.71 -3.25 -17.08
CA ILE A 67 -17.03 -2.68 -17.42
C ILE A 67 -16.93 -1.80 -18.66
N LEU A 68 -15.93 -0.92 -18.73
CA LEU A 68 -15.73 -0.02 -19.87
C LEU A 68 -15.52 -0.79 -21.18
N ILE A 69 -14.69 -1.83 -21.19
CA ILE A 69 -14.48 -2.70 -22.37
C ILE A 69 -15.80 -3.34 -22.79
N SER A 70 -16.60 -3.82 -21.83
CA SER A 70 -17.91 -4.42 -22.11
C SER A 70 -18.90 -3.42 -22.71
N ILE A 71 -18.94 -2.19 -22.20
CA ILE A 71 -19.78 -1.12 -22.75
C ILE A 71 -19.34 -0.76 -24.17
N VAL A 72 -18.03 -0.63 -24.41
CA VAL A 72 -17.49 -0.33 -25.75
C VAL A 72 -17.92 -1.40 -26.74
N GLY A 73 -17.77 -2.69 -26.40
CA GLY A 73 -18.24 -3.81 -27.23
C GLY A 73 -19.73 -3.70 -27.56
N ALA A 74 -20.57 -3.42 -26.57
CA ALA A 74 -22.01 -3.25 -26.78
C ALA A 74 -22.35 -2.05 -27.69
N VAL A 75 -21.66 -0.91 -27.53
CA VAL A 75 -21.91 0.31 -28.31
C VAL A 75 -21.50 0.17 -29.78
N ILE A 76 -20.42 -0.56 -30.06
CA ILE A 76 -19.94 -0.77 -31.44
C ILE A 76 -20.66 -1.93 -32.15
N GLY A 77 -21.60 -2.61 -31.47
CA GLY A 77 -22.35 -3.73 -32.02
C GLY A 77 -21.51 -5.01 -32.16
N ASP A 78 -20.60 -5.27 -31.22
CA ASP A 78 -19.80 -6.51 -31.15
C ASP A 78 -20.69 -7.70 -30.73
N THR A 79 -21.58 -8.15 -31.62
CA THR A 79 -22.60 -9.18 -31.35
C THR A 79 -22.01 -10.51 -30.90
N ASP A 80 -20.86 -10.86 -31.46
CA ASP A 80 -20.18 -12.13 -31.20
C ASP A 80 -19.16 -12.00 -30.05
N GLY A 81 -18.97 -10.78 -29.52
CA GLY A 81 -18.08 -10.47 -28.40
C GLY A 81 -16.59 -10.58 -28.74
N LEU A 82 -16.22 -10.78 -30.01
CA LEU A 82 -14.85 -11.04 -30.42
C LEU A 82 -13.92 -9.88 -30.08
N ILE A 83 -14.37 -8.64 -30.28
CA ILE A 83 -13.57 -7.44 -30.00
C ILE A 83 -13.41 -7.26 -28.49
N ALA A 84 -14.50 -7.38 -27.73
CA ALA A 84 -14.50 -7.24 -26.28
C ALA A 84 -13.61 -8.30 -25.61
N VAL A 85 -13.67 -9.55 -26.06
CA VAL A 85 -12.81 -10.65 -25.58
C VAL A 85 -11.35 -10.39 -25.91
N SER A 86 -11.05 -9.96 -27.14
CA SER A 86 -9.67 -9.68 -27.57
C SER A 86 -9.05 -8.52 -26.77
N LEU A 87 -9.79 -7.42 -26.60
CA LEU A 87 -9.35 -6.29 -25.79
C LEU A 87 -9.16 -6.67 -24.32
N SER A 88 -10.08 -7.45 -23.76
CA SER A 88 -9.97 -7.97 -22.40
C SER A 88 -8.73 -8.85 -22.24
N GLY A 89 -8.41 -9.69 -23.22
CA GLY A 89 -7.21 -10.52 -23.24
C GLY A 89 -5.92 -9.72 -23.25
N VAL A 90 -5.82 -8.71 -24.12
CA VAL A 90 -4.66 -7.81 -24.18
C VAL A 90 -4.50 -7.03 -22.87
N TYR A 91 -5.60 -6.51 -22.32
CA TYR A 91 -5.59 -5.82 -21.04
C TYR A 91 -5.15 -6.74 -19.89
N ALA A 92 -5.67 -7.98 -19.85
CA ALA A 92 -5.30 -8.98 -18.85
C ALA A 92 -3.80 -9.27 -18.86
N LEU A 93 -3.18 -9.38 -20.04
CA LEU A 93 -1.73 -9.57 -20.17
C LEU A 93 -0.95 -8.36 -19.61
N PHE A 94 -1.40 -7.14 -19.89
CA PHE A 94 -0.76 -5.92 -19.40
C PHE A 94 -0.79 -5.82 -17.87
N ILE A 95 -1.94 -6.16 -17.27
CA ILE A 95 -2.12 -6.07 -15.81
C ILE A 95 -1.71 -7.33 -15.04
N PHE A 96 -1.29 -8.40 -15.73
CA PHE A 96 -0.93 -9.68 -15.10
C PHE A 96 0.20 -9.53 -14.07
N ILE A 97 1.34 -8.97 -14.48
CA ILE A 97 2.50 -8.79 -13.61
C ILE A 97 2.21 -7.81 -12.46
N PRO A 98 1.61 -6.61 -12.69
CA PRO A 98 1.17 -5.72 -11.61
C PRO A 98 0.22 -6.40 -10.61
N SER A 99 -0.71 -7.22 -11.09
CA SER A 99 -1.67 -7.95 -10.24
C SER A 99 -0.98 -8.96 -9.35
N LEU A 100 0.00 -9.70 -9.87
CA LEU A 100 0.82 -10.60 -9.06
C LEU A 100 1.65 -9.82 -8.05
N ALA A 101 2.32 -8.74 -8.46
CA ALA A 101 3.16 -7.94 -7.60
C ALA A 101 2.40 -7.33 -6.41
N VAL A 102 1.23 -6.71 -6.66
CA VAL A 102 0.42 -6.13 -5.58
C VAL A 102 -0.17 -7.20 -4.66
N THR A 103 -0.54 -8.38 -5.19
CA THR A 103 -1.05 -9.50 -4.39
C THR A 103 0.04 -10.06 -3.47
N VAL A 104 1.26 -10.26 -3.98
CA VAL A 104 2.41 -10.70 -3.17
C VAL A 104 2.72 -9.68 -2.06
N ARG A 105 2.82 -8.39 -2.39
CA ARG A 105 3.04 -7.33 -1.39
C ARG A 105 1.91 -7.25 -0.36
N ARG A 106 0.69 -7.59 -0.74
CA ARG A 106 -0.44 -7.64 0.19
C ARG A 106 -0.40 -8.86 1.11
N LEU A 107 0.04 -10.02 0.60
CA LEU A 107 0.31 -11.20 1.44
C LEU A 107 1.42 -10.89 2.46
N HIS A 108 2.50 -10.28 2.01
CA HIS A 108 3.58 -9.80 2.88
C HIS A 108 3.09 -8.86 3.99
N ASP A 109 2.10 -8.02 3.68
CA ASP A 109 1.50 -7.10 4.66
C ASP A 109 0.74 -7.83 5.79
N THR A 110 0.26 -9.06 5.54
CA THR A 110 -0.37 -9.94 6.55
C THR A 110 0.58 -11.02 7.10
N ASN A 111 1.89 -10.82 6.92
CA ASN A 111 2.95 -11.73 7.32
C ASN A 111 2.76 -13.15 6.72
N LYS A 112 2.42 -13.20 5.43
CA LYS A 112 2.31 -14.42 4.62
C LYS A 112 3.31 -14.33 3.48
N SER A 113 3.91 -15.46 3.09
CA SER A 113 4.78 -15.51 1.91
C SER A 113 3.98 -15.35 0.62
N GLY A 114 4.62 -14.83 -0.44
CA GLY A 114 4.00 -14.71 -1.77
C GLY A 114 3.54 -16.05 -2.37
N TRP A 115 4.11 -17.17 -1.92
CA TRP A 115 3.72 -18.53 -2.34
C TRP A 115 2.28 -18.89 -1.99
N TRP A 116 1.65 -18.19 -1.04
CA TRP A 116 0.23 -18.39 -0.75
C TRP A 116 -0.68 -18.08 -1.95
N ILE A 117 -0.20 -17.38 -2.99
CA ILE A 117 -0.95 -17.22 -4.25
C ILE A 117 -1.28 -18.58 -4.87
N LEU A 118 -0.42 -19.58 -4.76
CA LEU A 118 -0.65 -20.90 -5.37
C LEU A 118 -1.88 -21.61 -4.82
N ILE A 119 -2.43 -21.18 -3.68
CA ILE A 119 -3.66 -21.76 -3.16
C ILE A 119 -4.85 -21.52 -4.10
N THR A 120 -4.79 -20.56 -5.04
CA THR A 120 -5.81 -20.38 -6.09
C THR A 120 -6.02 -21.62 -6.94
N PHE A 121 -5.03 -22.52 -7.03
CA PHE A 121 -5.16 -23.79 -7.74
C PHE A 121 -6.03 -24.82 -7.00
N VAL A 122 -6.40 -24.56 -5.74
CA VAL A 122 -7.40 -25.33 -5.00
C VAL A 122 -8.80 -24.74 -5.29
N PRO A 123 -9.68 -25.45 -6.02
CA PRO A 123 -10.99 -24.92 -6.39
C PRO A 123 -11.83 -24.54 -5.18
N LEU A 124 -12.61 -23.45 -5.31
CA LEU A 124 -13.51 -22.89 -4.30
C LEU A 124 -12.82 -22.37 -3.02
N ILE A 125 -12.15 -23.25 -2.29
CA ILE A 125 -11.54 -22.95 -0.98
C ILE A 125 -10.35 -22.01 -1.13
N GLY A 126 -9.53 -22.19 -2.18
CA GLY A 126 -8.33 -21.39 -2.39
C GLY A 126 -8.62 -19.90 -2.57
N GLY A 127 -9.61 -19.58 -3.41
CA GLY A 127 -10.05 -18.20 -3.62
C GLY A 127 -10.60 -17.57 -2.33
N LEU A 128 -11.35 -18.34 -1.53
CA LEU A 128 -11.90 -17.86 -0.26
C LEU A 128 -10.79 -17.54 0.76
N VAL A 129 -9.79 -18.42 0.89
CA VAL A 129 -8.65 -18.19 1.80
C VAL A 129 -7.85 -16.96 1.39
N LEU A 130 -7.55 -16.79 0.10
CA LEU A 130 -6.87 -15.58 -0.37
C LEU A 130 -7.69 -14.32 -0.14
N LEU A 131 -9.00 -14.37 -0.42
CA LEU A 131 -9.89 -13.23 -0.17
C LEU A 131 -9.86 -12.82 1.31
N ILE A 132 -9.89 -13.78 2.23
CA ILE A 132 -9.74 -13.50 3.67
C ILE A 132 -8.43 -12.76 3.93
N PHE A 133 -7.30 -13.22 3.40
CA PHE A 133 -6.01 -12.52 3.53
C PHE A 133 -6.04 -11.11 2.94
N MET A 134 -6.75 -10.89 1.82
CA MET A 134 -6.85 -9.56 1.21
C MET A 134 -7.66 -8.57 2.06
N ILE A 135 -8.59 -9.04 2.89
CA ILE A 135 -9.43 -8.21 3.78
C ILE A 135 -8.82 -7.99 5.16
N MET A 136 -8.04 -8.97 5.68
CA MET A 136 -7.39 -8.92 7.00
C MET A 136 -6.60 -7.64 7.25
N ASP A 137 -6.42 -7.23 8.51
CA ASP A 137 -5.56 -6.07 8.77
C ASP A 137 -4.08 -6.37 8.53
N SER A 138 -3.32 -5.30 8.26
CA SER A 138 -1.87 -5.32 8.19
C SER A 138 -1.30 -5.80 9.53
N ASP A 139 -0.22 -6.58 9.50
CA ASP A 139 0.54 -6.91 10.71
C ASP A 139 0.95 -5.62 11.43
N PRO A 140 0.54 -5.39 12.69
CA PRO A 140 0.83 -4.14 13.39
C PRO A 140 2.32 -3.93 13.60
N ASN A 141 3.12 -5.00 13.63
CA ASN A 141 4.55 -4.94 13.87
C ASN A 141 5.34 -4.80 12.57
N THR A 142 6.63 -4.50 12.72
CA THR A 142 7.61 -4.74 11.65
C THR A 142 7.74 -6.25 11.44
N ASN A 143 7.62 -6.68 10.19
CA ASN A 143 7.79 -8.08 9.81
C ASN A 143 8.97 -8.25 8.83
N ALA A 144 9.19 -9.46 8.34
CA ALA A 144 10.29 -9.78 7.41
C ALA A 144 10.27 -8.98 6.09
N TYR A 145 9.15 -8.30 5.80
CA TYR A 145 8.93 -7.52 4.59
C TYR A 145 8.94 -6.00 4.83
N GLY A 146 9.27 -5.56 6.06
CA GLY A 146 9.45 -4.17 6.42
C GLY A 146 8.47 -3.62 7.45
N ALA A 147 8.64 -2.34 7.77
CA ALA A 147 7.80 -1.61 8.71
C ALA A 147 6.35 -1.49 8.21
N ASN A 148 5.40 -1.38 9.14
CA ASN A 148 4.00 -1.23 8.79
C ASN A 148 3.78 0.10 8.02
N PRO A 149 3.21 0.08 6.80
CA PRO A 149 2.99 1.29 6.01
C PRO A 149 2.01 2.31 6.65
N LYS A 150 1.31 1.93 7.73
CA LYS A 150 0.47 2.85 8.52
C LYS A 150 1.28 3.65 9.54
N THR A 151 2.41 3.12 10.01
CA THR A 151 3.23 3.72 11.08
C THR A 151 4.57 4.22 10.57
N ALA A 152 5.00 3.79 9.38
CA ALA A 152 6.16 4.35 8.72
C ALA A 152 5.86 5.78 8.23
N PRO A 153 6.76 6.76 8.45
CA PRO A 153 6.63 8.08 7.82
C PRO A 153 6.60 7.89 6.30
N GLU A 154 5.68 8.58 5.61
CA GLU A 154 5.57 8.44 4.14
C GLU A 154 6.90 8.82 3.49
N PRO A 155 7.37 8.05 2.48
CA PRO A 155 8.60 8.38 1.78
C PRO A 155 8.36 9.70 1.03
N VAL A 156 9.23 10.67 1.33
CA VAL A 156 9.30 12.01 0.74
C VAL A 156 9.56 11.94 -0.75
#